data_AF-A0AAD8RJB2-F1
#
_entry.id   AF-A0AAD8RJB2-F1
#
_cell.length_a   1.000
_cell.length_b   1.000
_cell.length_c   1.000
_cell.angle_alpha   90.00
_cell.angle_beta   90.00
_cell.angle_gamma   90.00
#
_symmetry.space_group_name_H-M   'P 1'
#
loop_
_entity.id
_entity.type
_entity.pdbx_description
1 polymer ?
#
loop_
_entity_poly.entity_id
_entity_poly.type
_entity_poly.pdbx_seq_one_letter_code
_entity_poly.pdbx_strand_id
1 'polypeptide(L)'
;MIFEKDLDALSEHLGRPHLEFLGTQVDHQPGRELQWFITADLRGKREPPISMRIHFSVMESNWLDGLARAMQEALARLCGQHVTELYGTRFAHFARHDSIGGPRALSPHPELKILAHERKTLRQQRANKDATIARLRAKIVSLEATVKAQEDQLMELAEEGEDIQGGAAFR
;
A
#
# COMPACT_ATOMS: atom_id res chain seq x y z
N MET A 1 -11.54 17.56 13.70
CA MET A 1 -10.72 16.33 13.49
C MET A 1 -10.72 15.93 12.02
N ILE A 2 -9.89 14.95 11.62
CA ILE A 2 -9.70 14.57 10.20
C ILE A 2 -10.96 13.98 9.52
N PHE A 3 -11.79 13.24 10.27
CA PHE A 3 -12.96 12.53 9.72
C PHE A 3 -14.30 13.26 9.88
N GLU A 4 -14.32 14.31 10.71
CA GLU A 4 -15.54 15.01 11.12
C GLU A 4 -16.28 15.62 9.93
N LYS A 5 -15.58 16.38 9.08
CA LYS A 5 -16.17 17.00 7.88
C LYS A 5 -16.74 15.97 6.91
N ASP A 6 -16.06 14.84 6.75
CA ASP A 6 -16.48 13.78 5.84
C ASP A 6 -17.72 13.07 6.40
N LEU A 7 -17.78 12.90 7.71
CA LEU A 7 -18.88 12.26 8.42
C LEU A 7 -20.14 13.14 8.42
N ASP A 8 -19.98 14.45 8.64
CA ASP A 8 -21.07 15.43 8.52
C ASP A 8 -21.62 15.48 7.09
N ALA A 9 -20.75 15.62 6.10
CA ALA A 9 -21.15 15.62 4.69
C ALA A 9 -21.84 14.32 4.26
N LEU A 10 -21.37 13.17 4.78
CA LEU A 10 -22.00 11.88 4.53
C LEU A 10 -23.37 11.79 5.22
N SER A 11 -23.48 12.23 6.47
CA SER A 11 -24.74 12.23 7.22
C SER A 11 -25.78 13.12 6.55
N GLU A 12 -25.39 14.32 6.11
CA GLU A 12 -26.24 15.25 5.38
C GLU A 12 -26.70 14.65 4.04
N HIS A 13 -25.78 14.10 3.26
CA HIS A 13 -26.11 13.44 1.99
C HIS A 13 -27.08 12.28 2.19
N LEU A 14 -26.85 11.48 3.24
CA LEU A 14 -27.72 10.38 3.62
C LEU A 14 -28.96 10.84 4.37
N GLY A 15 -29.22 12.14 4.56
CA GLY A 15 -30.37 12.69 5.30
C GLY A 15 -30.53 12.11 6.71
N ARG A 16 -29.42 11.79 7.39
CA ARG A 16 -29.41 11.22 8.75
C ARG A 16 -29.15 12.32 9.77
N PRO A 17 -29.70 12.19 10.99
CA PRO A 17 -29.34 13.08 12.11
C PRO A 17 -27.84 13.03 12.40
N HIS A 18 -27.30 14.11 12.96
CA HIS A 18 -25.91 14.13 13.43
C HIS A 18 -25.63 12.95 14.38
N LEU A 19 -24.42 12.41 14.21
CA LEU A 19 -23.93 11.29 14.98
C LEU A 19 -23.53 11.74 16.38
N GLU A 20 -23.78 10.87 17.36
CA GLU A 20 -23.46 11.13 18.76
C GLU A 20 -22.34 10.19 19.20
N PHE A 21 -21.27 10.77 19.76
CA PHE A 21 -20.15 10.05 20.35
C PHE A 21 -20.05 10.39 21.83
N LEU A 22 -20.02 9.37 22.69
CA LEU A 22 -19.91 9.52 24.13
C LEU A 22 -18.69 8.77 24.63
N GLY A 23 -17.79 9.47 25.33
CA GLY A 23 -16.60 8.88 25.94
C GLY A 23 -16.75 8.75 27.45
N THR A 24 -16.27 7.65 28.00
CA THR A 24 -16.11 7.47 29.45
C THR A 24 -14.74 6.86 29.71
N GLN A 25 -14.02 7.43 30.68
CA GLN A 25 -12.74 6.87 31.10
C GLN A 25 -13.00 5.68 32.04
N VAL A 26 -12.38 4.54 31.74
CA VAL A 26 -12.53 3.29 32.47
C VAL A 26 -11.18 2.84 32.98
N ASP A 27 -11.10 2.57 34.27
CA ASP A 27 -9.93 1.97 34.91
C ASP A 27 -10.05 0.44 34.84
N HIS A 28 -9.43 -0.15 33.84
CA HIS A 28 -9.39 -1.61 33.69
C HIS A 28 -8.17 -2.16 34.46
N GLN A 29 -8.34 -2.32 35.76
CA GLN A 29 -7.44 -2.99 36.74
C GLN A 29 -6.31 -2.14 37.33
N PRO A 30 -6.01 -2.32 38.63
CA PRO A 30 -4.89 -1.65 39.29
C PRO A 30 -3.56 -2.02 38.61
N GLY A 31 -2.88 -1.01 38.06
CA GLY A 31 -1.58 -1.15 37.38
C GLY A 31 -1.62 -1.04 35.85
N ARG A 32 -2.78 -0.78 35.23
CA ARG A 32 -2.88 -0.49 33.79
C ARG A 32 -3.15 0.97 33.51
N GLU A 33 -2.79 1.40 32.30
CA GLU A 33 -3.11 2.75 31.81
C GLU A 33 -4.62 2.93 31.67
N LEU A 34 -5.11 4.12 32.02
CA LEU A 34 -6.51 4.51 31.86
C LEU A 34 -6.93 4.36 30.39
N GLN A 35 -8.08 3.71 30.16
CA GLN A 35 -8.62 3.55 28.82
C GLN A 35 -9.88 4.40 28.64
N TRP A 36 -10.09 4.88 27.43
CA TRP A 36 -11.30 5.55 26.98
C TRP A 36 -12.22 4.53 26.32
N PHE A 37 -13.39 4.34 26.91
CA PHE A 37 -14.49 3.61 26.30
C PHE A 37 -15.39 4.61 25.57
N ILE A 38 -15.45 4.51 24.25
CA ILE A 38 -16.18 5.45 23.41
C ILE A 38 -17.31 4.70 22.73
N THR A 39 -18.52 5.20 22.92
CA THR A 39 -19.74 4.67 22.29
C THR A 39 -20.18 5.60 21.18
N ALA A 40 -20.58 5.02 20.05
CA ALA A 40 -21.10 5.73 18.90
C ALA A 40 -22.56 5.33 18.66
N ASP A 41 -23.42 6.32 18.44
CA ASP A 41 -24.81 6.11 18.06
C ASP A 41 -25.14 6.81 16.74
N LEU A 42 -25.38 5.98 15.73
CA LEU A 42 -25.71 6.40 14.38
C LEU A 42 -27.20 6.18 14.17
N ARG A 43 -27.98 7.19 14.50
CA ARG A 43 -29.44 7.13 14.36
C ARG A 43 -29.86 6.88 12.91
N GLY A 44 -30.88 6.05 12.75
CA GLY A 44 -31.51 5.78 11.47
C GLY A 44 -32.36 6.96 10.97
N LYS A 45 -32.76 6.91 9.71
CA LYS A 45 -33.84 7.74 9.17
C LYS A 45 -35.17 7.23 9.71
N ARG A 46 -35.99 8.15 10.23
CA ARG A 46 -37.38 7.87 10.61
C ARG A 46 -38.33 7.94 9.42
N GLU A 47 -37.96 8.66 8.38
CA GLU A 47 -38.73 8.79 7.14
C GLU A 47 -38.25 7.80 6.07
N PRO A 48 -39.14 7.30 5.20
CA PRO A 48 -38.75 6.42 4.10
C PRO A 48 -37.70 7.06 3.17
N PRO A 49 -36.68 6.32 2.71
CA PRO A 49 -36.35 4.93 3.08
C PRO A 49 -35.78 4.85 4.50
N ILE A 50 -36.42 4.02 5.34
CA ILE A 50 -36.03 3.80 6.74
C ILE A 50 -34.64 3.17 6.76
N SER A 51 -33.72 3.77 7.50
CA SER A 51 -32.38 3.21 7.71
C SER A 51 -32.21 2.70 9.14
N MET A 52 -31.46 1.60 9.29
CA MET A 52 -31.23 0.97 10.58
C MET A 52 -30.28 1.83 11.43
N ARG A 53 -30.57 1.91 12.74
CA ARG A 53 -29.64 2.48 13.73
C ARG A 53 -28.42 1.57 13.86
N ILE A 54 -27.23 2.17 13.94
CA ILE A 54 -25.98 1.44 14.21
C ILE A 54 -25.45 1.92 15.55
N HIS A 55 -25.12 0.97 16.42
CA HIS A 55 -24.50 1.25 17.71
C HIS A 55 -23.27 0.38 17.88
N PHE A 56 -22.17 0.98 18.31
CA PHE A 56 -20.93 0.26 18.61
C PHE A 56 -20.08 1.02 19.61
N SER A 57 -19.05 0.33 20.12
CA SER A 57 -18.08 0.91 21.04
C SER A 57 -16.65 0.60 20.61
N VAL A 58 -15.73 1.50 20.92
CA VAL A 58 -14.28 1.32 20.76
C VAL A 58 -13.58 1.59 22.08
N MET A 59 -12.46 0.91 22.32
CA MET A 59 -11.57 1.19 23.45
C MET A 59 -10.23 1.69 22.92
N GLU A 60 -9.72 2.77 23.50
CA GLU A 60 -8.40 3.32 23.20
C GLU A 60 -7.73 3.87 24.45
N SER A 61 -6.41 4.04 24.42
CA SER A 61 -5.66 4.69 25.51
C SER A 61 -5.84 6.21 25.54
N ASN A 62 -6.25 6.82 24.42
CA ASN A 62 -6.38 8.26 24.24
C ASN A 62 -7.76 8.61 23.69
N TRP A 63 -8.37 9.66 24.25
CA TRP A 63 -9.64 10.21 23.78
C TRP A 63 -9.60 10.60 22.30
N LEU A 64 -8.57 11.33 21.86
CA LEU A 64 -8.50 11.83 20.48
C LEU A 64 -8.36 10.69 19.48
N ASP A 65 -7.53 9.70 19.79
CA ASP A 65 -7.33 8.52 18.93
C ASP A 65 -8.58 7.65 18.90
N GLY A 66 -9.22 7.44 20.05
CA GLY A 66 -10.47 6.73 20.14
C GLY A 66 -11.61 7.42 19.40
N LEU A 67 -11.71 8.73 19.49
CA LEU A 67 -12.74 9.50 18.78
C LEU A 67 -12.49 9.45 17.27
N ALA A 68 -11.24 9.61 16.82
CA ALA A 68 -10.88 9.45 15.42
C ALA A 68 -11.21 8.04 14.90
N ARG A 69 -10.89 7.00 15.67
CA ARG A 69 -11.23 5.60 15.34
C ARG A 69 -12.74 5.38 15.29
N ALA A 70 -13.49 5.93 16.24
CA ALA A 70 -14.94 5.84 16.26
C ALA A 70 -15.56 6.55 15.04
N MET A 71 -15.05 7.71 14.65
CA MET A 71 -15.50 8.42 13.44
C MET A 71 -15.18 7.66 12.16
N GLN A 72 -13.97 7.09 12.06
CA GLN A 72 -13.58 6.26 10.91
C GLN A 72 -14.46 5.01 10.80
N GLU A 73 -14.74 4.34 11.92
CA GLU A 73 -15.62 3.18 11.97
C GLU A 73 -17.05 3.56 11.60
N ALA A 74 -17.54 4.70 12.08
CA ALA A 74 -18.85 5.25 11.72
C ALA A 74 -18.96 5.51 10.21
N LEU A 75 -17.97 6.17 9.61
CA LEU A 75 -17.87 6.38 8.16
C LEU A 75 -17.94 5.05 7.40
N ALA A 76 -17.12 4.07 7.81
CA ALA A 76 -17.05 2.78 7.13
C ALA A 76 -18.37 2.00 7.19
N ARG A 77 -19.05 2.01 8.34
CA ARG A 77 -20.35 1.34 8.49
C ARG A 77 -21.47 2.06 7.72
N LEU A 78 -21.50 3.39 7.72
CA LEU A 78 -22.43 4.17 6.90
C LEU A 78 -22.23 3.88 5.40
N CYS A 79 -20.98 3.87 4.95
CA CYS A 79 -20.63 3.54 3.57
C CYS A 79 -21.04 2.12 3.19
N GLY A 80 -20.90 1.17 4.12
CA GLY A 80 -21.35 -0.21 3.94
C GLY A 80 -22.87 -0.36 3.92
N GLN A 81 -23.61 0.38 4.75
CA GLN A 81 -25.08 0.29 4.80
C GLN A 81 -25.73 0.90 3.54
N HIS A 82 -25.15 1.98 3.00
CA HIS A 82 -25.77 2.80 1.94
C HIS A 82 -25.06 2.70 0.57
N VAL A 83 -24.50 1.54 0.24
CA VAL A 83 -23.67 1.35 -0.98
C VAL A 83 -24.36 1.83 -2.26
N THR A 84 -25.67 1.58 -2.40
CA THR A 84 -26.45 1.97 -3.58
C THR A 84 -26.71 3.47 -3.66
N GLU A 85 -26.96 4.11 -2.53
CA GLU A 85 -27.22 5.56 -2.44
C GLU A 85 -25.94 6.36 -2.68
N LEU A 86 -24.78 5.80 -2.32
CA LEU A 86 -23.49 6.47 -2.48
C LEU A 86 -22.89 6.34 -3.87
N TYR A 87 -23.55 5.65 -4.81
CA TYR A 87 -23.06 5.50 -6.17
C TYR A 87 -22.92 6.86 -6.87
N GLY A 88 -21.78 7.10 -7.53
CA GLY A 88 -21.49 8.38 -8.18
C GLY A 88 -21.04 9.50 -7.24
N THR A 89 -21.02 9.27 -5.92
CA THR A 89 -20.46 10.21 -4.95
C THR A 89 -19.00 9.90 -4.66
N ARG A 90 -18.28 10.85 -4.05
CA ARG A 90 -16.91 10.61 -3.58
C ARG A 90 -16.81 9.53 -2.50
N PHE A 91 -17.90 9.24 -1.78
CA PHE A 91 -17.95 8.22 -0.72
C PHE A 91 -18.09 6.80 -1.29
N ALA A 92 -18.37 6.64 -2.59
CA ALA A 92 -18.50 5.34 -3.24
C ALA A 92 -17.25 4.46 -3.06
N HIS A 93 -16.08 5.07 -2.87
CA HIS A 93 -14.79 4.41 -2.79
C HIS A 93 -14.20 4.35 -1.38
N PHE A 94 -14.93 4.84 -0.37
CA PHE A 94 -14.51 4.77 1.03
C PHE A 94 -14.60 3.34 1.55
N ALA A 95 -13.79 3.02 2.56
CA ALA A 95 -13.82 1.74 3.26
C ALA A 95 -15.26 1.38 3.69
N ARG A 96 -15.61 0.09 3.67
CA ARG A 96 -16.96 -0.38 3.95
C ARG A 96 -16.92 -1.46 5.01
N HIS A 97 -17.66 -1.28 6.09
CA HIS A 97 -17.91 -2.30 7.09
C HIS A 97 -19.39 -2.69 7.12
N ASP A 98 -19.70 -3.90 7.55
CA ASP A 98 -21.07 -4.31 7.87
C ASP A 98 -21.55 -3.67 9.20
N SER A 99 -22.76 -3.98 9.62
CA SER A 99 -23.34 -3.43 10.85
C SER A 99 -22.58 -3.81 12.13
N ILE A 100 -21.75 -4.86 12.10
CA ILE A 100 -20.98 -5.38 13.24
C ILE A 100 -19.53 -4.88 13.20
N GLY A 101 -19.05 -4.39 12.06
CA GLY A 101 -17.68 -3.90 11.85
C GLY A 101 -16.81 -4.81 10.99
N GLY A 102 -17.41 -5.84 10.37
CA GLY A 102 -16.71 -6.73 9.45
C GLY A 102 -16.43 -6.04 8.11
N PRO A 103 -15.24 -6.21 7.51
CA PRO A 103 -14.92 -5.59 6.23
C PRO A 103 -15.81 -6.10 5.10
N ARG A 104 -16.28 -5.20 4.24
CA ARG A 104 -17.07 -5.51 3.04
C ARG A 104 -16.27 -5.20 1.78
N ALA A 105 -16.60 -5.94 0.72
CA ALA A 105 -15.98 -5.75 -0.58
C ALA A 105 -16.15 -4.31 -1.10
N LEU A 106 -15.02 -3.73 -1.48
CA LEU A 106 -14.94 -2.39 -2.04
C LEU A 106 -15.04 -2.45 -3.55
N SER A 107 -15.81 -1.53 -4.12
CA SER A 107 -15.77 -1.30 -5.56
C SER A 107 -14.42 -0.67 -5.90
N PRO A 108 -13.63 -1.25 -6.82
CA PRO A 108 -12.31 -0.74 -7.14
C PRO A 108 -12.42 0.69 -7.72
N HIS A 109 -11.60 1.60 -7.20
CA HIS A 109 -11.53 2.97 -7.74
C HIS A 109 -10.91 2.92 -9.15
N PRO A 110 -11.52 3.57 -10.16
CA PRO A 110 -11.03 3.51 -11.54
C PRO A 110 -9.58 3.98 -11.66
N GLU A 111 -9.22 5.09 -11.02
CA GLU A 111 -7.84 5.58 -11.00
C GLU A 111 -6.87 4.62 -10.31
N LEU A 112 -7.23 4.05 -9.14
CA LEU A 112 -6.36 3.09 -8.45
C LEU A 112 -6.16 1.81 -9.29
N LYS A 113 -7.16 1.41 -10.08
CA LYS A 113 -7.05 0.28 -11.01
C LYS A 113 -6.04 0.57 -12.13
N ILE A 114 -6.07 1.78 -12.70
CA ILE A 114 -5.10 2.22 -13.71
C ILE A 114 -3.69 2.23 -13.11
N LEU A 115 -3.52 2.87 -11.95
CA LEU A 115 -2.23 2.93 -11.25
C LEU A 115 -1.68 1.55 -10.90
N ALA A 116 -2.54 0.61 -10.49
CA ALA A 116 -2.14 -0.76 -10.20
C ALA A 116 -1.63 -1.49 -11.46
N HIS A 117 -2.29 -1.27 -12.60
CA HIS A 117 -1.85 -1.82 -13.88
C HIS A 117 -0.51 -1.22 -14.33
N GLU A 118 -0.39 0.11 -14.29
CA GLU A 118 0.87 0.81 -14.61
C GLU A 118 2.03 0.34 -13.74
N ARG A 119 1.81 0.22 -12.42
CA ARG A 119 2.82 -0.30 -11.49
C ARG A 119 3.27 -1.72 -11.87
N LYS A 120 2.34 -2.58 -12.27
CA LYS A 120 2.66 -3.95 -12.73
C LYS A 120 3.51 -3.90 -14.00
N THR A 121 3.13 -3.08 -14.97
CA THR A 121 3.87 -2.89 -16.22
C THR A 121 5.27 -2.37 -15.99
N LEU A 122 5.44 -1.35 -15.13
CA LEU A 122 6.76 -0.80 -14.77
C LEU A 122 7.65 -1.83 -14.08
N ARG A 123 7.09 -2.67 -13.20
CA ARG A 123 7.85 -3.78 -12.58
C ARG A 123 8.33 -4.78 -13.62
N GLN A 124 7.47 -5.15 -14.56
CA GLN A 124 7.85 -6.06 -15.65
C GLN A 124 8.95 -5.46 -16.51
N GLN A 125 8.84 -4.18 -16.87
CA GLN A 125 9.88 -3.50 -17.64
C GLN A 125 11.22 -3.45 -16.91
N ARG A 126 11.21 -3.19 -15.59
CA ARG A 126 12.45 -3.23 -14.77
C ARG A 126 13.06 -4.62 -14.77
N ALA A 127 12.27 -5.67 -14.49
CA ALA A 127 12.75 -7.05 -14.49
C ALA A 127 13.39 -7.44 -15.84
N ASN A 128 12.79 -7.04 -16.96
CA ASN A 128 13.35 -7.30 -18.29
C ASN A 128 14.68 -6.56 -18.52
N LYS A 129 14.77 -5.29 -18.08
CA LYS A 129 16.00 -4.50 -18.17
C LYS A 129 17.10 -5.11 -17.31
N ASP A 130 16.79 -5.52 -16.08
CA ASP A 130 17.74 -6.14 -15.16
C ASP A 130 18.28 -7.47 -15.72
N ALA A 131 17.41 -8.30 -16.32
CA ALA A 131 17.82 -9.52 -17.00
C ALA A 131 18.75 -9.24 -18.20
N THR A 132 18.49 -8.16 -18.94
CA THR A 132 19.34 -7.75 -20.06
C THR A 132 20.70 -7.26 -19.56
N ILE A 133 20.73 -6.45 -18.51
CA ILE A 133 21.97 -5.98 -17.88
C ILE A 133 22.80 -7.17 -17.38
N ALA A 134 22.18 -8.13 -16.70
CA ALA A 134 22.86 -9.33 -16.22
C ALA A 134 23.48 -10.13 -17.37
N ARG A 135 22.74 -10.31 -18.48
CA ARG A 135 23.24 -11.00 -19.67
C ARG A 135 24.41 -10.26 -20.33
N LEU A 136 24.32 -8.93 -20.45
CA LEU A 136 25.39 -8.12 -21.03
C LEU A 136 26.65 -8.15 -20.15
N ARG A 137 26.51 -8.04 -18.82
CA ARG A 137 27.63 -8.17 -17.88
C ARG A 137 28.32 -9.53 -18.00
N ALA A 138 27.56 -10.61 -18.08
CA ALA A 138 28.14 -11.95 -18.28
C ALA A 138 28.92 -12.07 -19.59
N LYS A 139 28.42 -11.47 -20.68
CA LYS A 139 29.14 -11.42 -21.96
C LYS A 139 30.43 -10.61 -21.88
N ILE A 140 30.41 -9.46 -21.21
CA ILE A 140 31.60 -8.62 -21.02
C ILE A 140 32.69 -9.41 -20.30
N VAL A 141 32.35 -10.06 -19.18
CA VAL A 141 33.31 -10.89 -18.42
C VAL A 141 33.90 -12.02 -19.28
N SER A 142 33.07 -12.68 -20.09
CA SER A 142 33.53 -13.74 -21.00
C SER A 142 34.47 -13.21 -22.08
N LEU A 143 34.20 -12.03 -22.63
CA LEU A 143 35.03 -11.40 -23.64
C LEU A 143 36.35 -10.92 -23.04
N GLU A 144 36.33 -10.29 -21.87
CA GLU A 144 37.52 -9.85 -21.13
C GLU A 144 38.45 -11.04 -20.84
N ALA A 145 37.90 -12.19 -20.42
CA ALA A 145 38.69 -13.40 -20.20
C ALA A 145 39.33 -13.94 -21.50
N THR A 146 38.62 -13.85 -22.62
CA THR A 146 39.12 -14.31 -23.92
C THR A 146 40.24 -13.40 -24.44
N VAL A 147 40.05 -12.08 -24.33
CA VAL A 147 41.06 -11.09 -24.71
C VAL A 147 42.33 -11.29 -23.89
N LYS A 148 42.19 -11.43 -22.57
CA LYS A 148 43.34 -11.69 -21.71
C LYS A 148 44.09 -12.97 -22.10
N ALA A 149 43.38 -14.06 -22.36
CA ALA A 149 44.02 -15.31 -22.80
C ALA A 149 44.77 -15.14 -24.14
N GLN A 150 44.25 -14.33 -25.06
CA GLN A 150 44.92 -14.02 -26.32
C GLN A 150 46.16 -13.14 -26.12
N GLU A 151 46.08 -12.15 -25.22
CA GLU A 151 47.22 -11.29 -24.85
C GLU A 151 48.34 -12.11 -24.19
N ASP A 152 48.00 -13.01 -23.26
CA ASP A 152 48.95 -13.91 -22.60
C ASP A 152 49.65 -14.82 -23.63
N GLN A 153 48.89 -15.41 -24.57
CA GLN A 153 49.46 -16.23 -25.67
C GLN A 153 50.41 -15.46 -26.58
N LEU A 154 50.09 -14.21 -26.91
CA LEU A 154 50.96 -13.36 -27.74
C LEU A 154 52.25 -12.98 -27.00
N MET A 155 52.19 -12.80 -25.68
CA MET A 155 53.36 -12.52 -24.85
C MET A 155 54.31 -13.71 -24.82
N GLU A 156 53.80 -14.93 -24.61
CA GLU A 156 54.60 -16.17 -24.65
C GLU A 156 55.29 -16.36 -26.02
N LEU A 157 54.57 -16.14 -27.12
CA LEU A 157 55.12 -16.25 -28.48
C LEU A 157 56.18 -15.16 -28.78
N ALA A 158 56.07 -13.98 -28.18
CA ALA A 158 57.07 -12.93 -28.32
C ALA A 158 58.37 -13.27 -27.58
N GLU A 159 58.28 -13.89 -26.40
CA GLU A 159 59.44 -14.33 -25.62
C GLU A 159 60.17 -15.52 -26.29
N GLU A 160 59.44 -16.43 -26.96
CA GLU A 160 60.06 -17.55 -27.72
C GLU A 160 60.73 -17.09 -29.03
N GLY A 161 60.37 -15.93 -29.57
CA GLY A 161 60.83 -15.41 -30.86
C GLY A 161 62.18 -14.66 -30.84
N GLU A 162 62.74 -14.35 -29.66
CA GLU A 162 63.98 -13.55 -29.54
C GLU A 162 65.30 -14.36 -29.65
N ASP A 163 65.25 -15.70 -29.72
CA ASP A 163 66.46 -16.54 -29.58
C ASP A 163 67.10 -17.04 -30.90
N ILE A 164 66.83 -16.38 -32.05
CA ILE A 164 67.40 -16.76 -33.37
C ILE A 164 68.29 -15.65 -33.99
N GLN A 165 69.12 -14.99 -33.18
CA GLN A 165 70.31 -14.27 -33.69
C GLN A 165 71.54 -14.57 -32.82
N GLY A 166 72.12 -15.76 -32.99
CA GLY A 166 73.32 -16.14 -32.24
C GLY A 166 74.04 -17.36 -32.77
N GLY A 167 74.20 -17.51 -34.09
CA GLY A 167 74.89 -18.70 -34.59
C GLY A 167 75.21 -18.69 -36.08
N ALA A 168 76.23 -17.93 -36.48
CA ALA A 168 77.05 -18.29 -37.63
C ALA A 168 78.44 -17.64 -37.51
N ALA A 169 79.30 -18.29 -36.74
CA ALA A 169 80.73 -18.26 -37.01
C ALA A 169 80.98 -18.97 -38.35
N PHE A 170 81.43 -18.24 -39.37
CA PHE A 170 82.07 -18.84 -40.53
C PHE A 170 83.34 -18.05 -40.89
N ARG A 171 84.46 -18.77 -40.71
CA ARG A 171 85.85 -18.63 -41.17
C ARG A 171 86.30 -17.34 -41.85
#